data_AF-A0A8H7L7S7-F1
#
_entry.id   AF-A0A8H7L7S7-F1
#
_cell.length_a   1.000
_cell.length_b   1.000
_cell.length_c   1.000
_cell.angle_alpha   90.00
_cell.angle_beta   90.00
_cell.angle_gamma   90.00
#
_symmetry.space_group_name_H-M   'P 1'
#
loop_
_entity.id
_entity.type
_entity.pdbx_description
1 polymer ?
#
loop_
_entity_poly.entity_id
_entity_poly.type
_entity_poly.pdbx_seq_one_letter_code
_entity_poly.pdbx_strand_id
1 'polypeptide(L)'
;MGILSYTVLEWEKTVYPHTPLEDFCDSIMPISTLMPVASLICGMSMSLTELDQDAANFILDRLVNLWPSIWKWMQNLHVNSLRARFRGARQSMESLMEENIIIQQHTMLCHALHGFTTHGPPYHLAALVKRTEGVSEMMATLWLEEATSAVMLGFKAAQLLLPNCTVPFDEIAFDLEVLGHIMDNNKHDPYASLRLLFTRIKRNLQQERPDAINLSKDFLALRMHITHPSGSKTLKSEILSHPTVTTCTLMDLLSLIAAAKSKVPTPSQFRALFCIPLDLIVVVCHQSRAYSVVKQLAGSTFLTMLADVALDCAREPLKDVDDGINEKSFKILAIISKFADYRSVLTVIQRNFSTLNKKYPKIPGPLGKYLTEIQSYFKSATELFMAGPAFEDAVDALLYVTVAGNAKSYIGEVGTNHYVSICGHPGLATRQVKHLSYDIQRLTVSLGSVRLSGPDLRFILHNIVVDFVGQERSQMEALGRDTFLGWWPFDRHTVRRLLLVLDYQAQNESLTKATTLSFDDPTAIRNLENRLPQLGHVWQSAWRTKKVSQTPNLQDMPPIGFPTLVILPRGMTDSQTMTVLLNSHQEDVEGVQGVRVRLLHYK
;
A
#
# COMPACT_ATOMS: atom_id res chain seq x y z
N MET A 1 -47.50 -7.60 13.31
CA MET A 1 -48.31 -8.26 12.26
C MET A 1 -48.99 -7.31 11.26
N GLY A 2 -49.28 -6.04 11.59
CA GLY A 2 -50.17 -5.19 10.75
C GLY A 2 -49.64 -4.79 9.36
N ILE A 3 -48.42 -4.25 9.27
CA ILE A 3 -47.93 -3.59 8.04
C ILE A 3 -47.56 -4.60 6.94
N LEU A 4 -46.82 -5.68 7.27
CA LEU A 4 -46.48 -6.69 6.27
C LEU A 4 -47.72 -7.42 5.74
N SER A 5 -48.64 -7.82 6.62
CA SER A 5 -49.87 -8.49 6.20
C SER A 5 -50.73 -7.60 5.29
N TYR A 6 -50.79 -6.30 5.59
CA TYR A 6 -51.49 -5.32 4.77
C TYR A 6 -50.84 -5.16 3.39
N THR A 7 -49.51 -4.98 3.34
CA THR A 7 -48.78 -4.81 2.07
C THR A 7 -48.82 -6.05 1.18
N VAL A 8 -48.78 -7.26 1.76
CA VAL A 8 -48.97 -8.52 1.03
C VAL A 8 -50.40 -8.64 0.49
N LEU A 9 -51.41 -8.32 1.31
CA LEU A 9 -52.81 -8.34 0.86
C LEU A 9 -53.08 -7.31 -0.24
N GLU A 10 -52.48 -6.13 -0.13
CA GLU A 10 -52.57 -5.08 -1.14
C GLU A 10 -51.91 -5.55 -2.44
N TRP A 11 -50.72 -6.15 -2.37
CA TRP A 11 -50.05 -6.75 -3.52
C TRP A 11 -50.93 -7.77 -4.25
N GLU A 12 -51.52 -8.72 -3.50
CA GLU A 12 -52.42 -9.75 -4.05
C GLU A 12 -53.63 -9.16 -4.78
N LYS A 13 -54.18 -8.05 -4.27
CA LYS A 13 -55.39 -7.44 -4.83
C LYS A 13 -55.11 -6.51 -6.00
N THR A 14 -54.05 -5.72 -5.93
CA THR A 14 -53.86 -4.57 -6.84
C THR A 14 -52.65 -4.70 -7.77
N VAL A 15 -51.67 -5.55 -7.47
CA VAL A 15 -50.46 -5.67 -8.30
C VAL A 15 -50.36 -7.05 -8.96
N TYR A 16 -50.58 -8.12 -8.19
CA TYR A 16 -50.49 -9.51 -8.67
C TYR A 16 -51.37 -9.79 -9.90
N PRO A 17 -52.66 -9.37 -9.97
CA PRO A 17 -53.50 -9.62 -11.14
C PRO A 17 -53.03 -8.92 -12.42
N HIS A 18 -52.16 -7.92 -12.29
CA HIS A 18 -51.60 -7.14 -13.39
C HIS A 18 -50.14 -7.47 -13.65
N THR A 19 -49.63 -8.59 -13.11
CA THR A 19 -48.26 -9.04 -13.37
C THR A 19 -48.05 -9.24 -14.87
N PRO A 20 -47.03 -8.61 -15.48
CA PRO A 20 -46.75 -8.76 -16.91
C PRO A 20 -46.49 -10.22 -17.29
N LEU A 21 -47.19 -10.72 -18.31
CA LEU A 21 -47.02 -12.08 -18.83
C LEU A 21 -45.71 -12.24 -19.61
N GLU A 22 -45.29 -11.20 -20.33
CA GLU A 22 -44.04 -11.17 -21.09
C GLU A 22 -42.89 -10.64 -20.24
N ASP A 23 -41.67 -11.09 -20.54
CA ASP A 23 -40.44 -10.70 -19.84
C ASP A 23 -40.16 -9.21 -19.84
N PHE A 24 -40.58 -8.50 -20.88
CA PHE A 24 -40.39 -7.07 -20.99
C PHE A 24 -41.57 -6.40 -21.65
N CYS A 25 -42.17 -5.41 -21.00
CA CYS A 25 -43.11 -4.53 -21.66
C CYS A 25 -42.33 -3.59 -22.58
N ASP A 26 -42.53 -3.63 -23.89
CA ASP A 26 -41.86 -2.72 -24.84
C ASP A 26 -42.24 -1.25 -24.63
N SER A 27 -43.40 -0.99 -24.02
CA SER A 27 -43.83 0.35 -23.65
C SER A 27 -43.28 0.77 -22.28
N ILE A 28 -42.77 1.99 -22.17
CA ILE A 28 -42.45 2.62 -20.88
C ILE A 28 -43.75 2.82 -20.12
N MET A 29 -43.84 2.27 -18.91
CA MET A 29 -44.99 2.48 -18.05
C MET A 29 -44.95 3.89 -17.44
N PRO A 30 -46.11 4.54 -17.23
CA PRO A 30 -46.15 5.83 -16.55
C PRO A 30 -45.52 5.73 -15.16
N ILE A 31 -44.70 6.73 -14.81
CA ILE A 31 -44.02 6.80 -13.50
C ILE A 31 -45.03 6.75 -12.34
N SER A 32 -46.20 7.36 -12.51
CA SER A 32 -47.31 7.34 -11.55
C SER A 32 -47.82 5.94 -11.23
N THR A 33 -47.70 4.99 -12.16
CA THR A 33 -48.05 3.58 -11.97
C THR A 33 -46.94 2.80 -11.27
N LEU A 34 -45.67 3.13 -11.56
CA LEU A 34 -44.51 2.41 -11.03
C LEU A 34 -44.20 2.76 -9.56
N MET A 35 -44.46 3.99 -9.13
CA MET A 35 -44.17 4.43 -7.77
C MET A 35 -44.93 3.68 -6.67
N PRO A 36 -46.24 3.43 -6.79
CA PRO A 36 -46.97 2.59 -5.83
C PRO A 36 -46.41 1.16 -5.75
N VAL A 37 -46.07 0.57 -6.90
CA VAL A 37 -45.46 -0.77 -6.96
C VAL A 37 -44.12 -0.78 -6.22
N ALA A 38 -43.21 0.14 -6.54
CA ALA A 38 -41.91 0.25 -5.87
C ALA A 38 -42.06 0.46 -4.35
N SER A 39 -43.04 1.28 -3.94
CA SER A 39 -43.34 1.55 -2.53
C SER A 39 -43.85 0.29 -1.80
N LEU A 40 -44.72 -0.50 -2.43
CA LEU A 40 -45.22 -1.75 -1.86
C LEU A 40 -44.10 -2.78 -1.71
N ILE A 41 -43.28 -2.98 -2.74
CA ILE A 41 -42.13 -3.91 -2.67
C ILE A 41 -41.17 -3.50 -1.55
N CYS A 42 -40.81 -2.21 -1.51
CA CYS A 42 -39.92 -1.68 -0.46
C CYS A 42 -40.56 -1.84 0.93
N GLY A 43 -41.85 -1.54 1.08
CA GLY A 43 -42.58 -1.69 2.35
C GLY A 43 -42.63 -3.13 2.86
N MET A 44 -42.87 -4.11 1.96
CA MET A 44 -42.80 -5.53 2.29
C MET A 44 -41.39 -5.90 2.79
N SER A 45 -40.35 -5.49 2.05
CA SER A 45 -38.96 -5.82 2.38
C SER A 45 -38.50 -5.22 3.72
N MET A 46 -38.88 -3.98 4.04
CA MET A 46 -38.53 -3.35 5.30
C MET A 46 -39.27 -4.01 6.47
N SER A 47 -40.54 -4.34 6.26
CA SER A 47 -41.34 -4.99 7.31
C SER A 47 -40.81 -6.37 7.66
N LEU A 48 -40.20 -7.10 6.70
CA LEU A 48 -39.56 -8.40 6.94
C LEU A 48 -38.44 -8.35 7.99
N THR A 49 -37.81 -7.19 8.19
CA THR A 49 -36.73 -7.02 9.17
C THR A 49 -37.23 -6.98 10.61
N GLU A 50 -38.53 -6.70 10.80
CA GLU A 50 -39.16 -6.49 12.11
C GLU A 50 -40.05 -7.68 12.54
N LEU A 51 -40.07 -8.79 11.78
CA LEU A 51 -40.94 -9.92 12.12
C LEU A 51 -40.40 -10.77 13.27
N ASP A 52 -41.30 -11.02 14.22
CA ASP A 52 -41.20 -12.09 15.19
C ASP A 52 -41.27 -13.47 14.51
N GLN A 53 -40.56 -14.45 15.07
CA GLN A 53 -40.32 -15.78 14.50
C GLN A 53 -41.63 -16.54 14.23
N ASP A 54 -42.63 -16.42 15.11
CA ASP A 54 -43.91 -17.14 15.03
C ASP A 54 -44.88 -16.52 14.02
N ALA A 55 -44.86 -15.19 13.87
CA ALA A 55 -45.66 -14.48 12.86
C ALA A 55 -45.12 -14.66 11.44
N ALA A 56 -43.85 -15.05 11.32
CA ALA A 56 -43.16 -15.13 10.04
C ALA A 56 -43.63 -16.28 9.16
N ASN A 57 -43.86 -17.47 9.71
CA ASN A 57 -44.12 -18.67 8.90
C ASN A 57 -45.34 -18.51 7.96
N PHE A 58 -46.47 -17.99 8.45
CA PHE A 58 -47.68 -17.81 7.64
C PHE A 58 -47.50 -16.78 6.51
N ILE A 59 -46.80 -15.67 6.80
CA ILE A 59 -46.61 -14.60 5.83
C ILE A 59 -45.50 -14.96 4.82
N LEU A 60 -44.50 -15.73 5.26
CA LEU A 60 -43.42 -16.23 4.41
C LEU A 60 -43.96 -17.14 3.31
N ASP A 61 -44.87 -18.07 3.61
CA ASP A 61 -45.47 -18.95 2.58
C ASP A 61 -46.21 -18.15 1.50
N ARG A 62 -46.92 -17.09 1.91
CA ARG A 62 -47.58 -16.18 0.96
C ARG A 62 -46.57 -15.44 0.10
N LEU A 63 -45.50 -14.91 0.71
CA LEU A 63 -44.44 -14.22 -0.02
C LEU A 63 -43.70 -15.13 -0.99
N VAL A 64 -43.45 -16.39 -0.61
CA VAL A 64 -42.87 -17.40 -1.51
C VAL A 64 -43.74 -17.61 -2.75
N ASN A 65 -45.06 -17.70 -2.58
CA ASN A 65 -45.99 -17.84 -3.71
C ASN A 65 -46.08 -16.57 -4.57
N LEU A 66 -45.92 -15.39 -3.97
CA LEU A 66 -45.96 -14.11 -4.67
C LEU A 66 -44.61 -13.72 -5.29
N TRP A 67 -43.52 -14.38 -4.90
CA TRP A 67 -42.16 -14.03 -5.32
C TRP A 67 -41.99 -13.93 -6.85
N PRO A 68 -42.51 -14.85 -7.69
CA PRO A 68 -42.38 -14.70 -9.14
C PRO A 68 -42.98 -13.39 -9.68
N SER A 69 -44.11 -12.95 -9.13
CA SER A 69 -44.74 -11.67 -9.47
C SER A 69 -43.92 -10.49 -8.96
N ILE A 70 -43.46 -10.54 -7.70
CA ILE A 70 -42.59 -9.51 -7.11
C ILE A 70 -41.32 -9.34 -7.95
N TRP A 71 -40.65 -10.44 -8.27
CA TRP A 71 -39.45 -10.45 -9.09
C TRP A 71 -39.67 -9.83 -10.46
N LYS A 72 -40.74 -10.22 -11.16
CA LYS A 72 -41.09 -9.67 -12.47
C LYS A 72 -41.33 -8.16 -12.43
N TRP A 73 -41.97 -7.66 -11.37
CA TRP A 73 -42.15 -6.23 -11.17
C TRP A 73 -40.83 -5.51 -10.85
N MET A 74 -39.93 -6.13 -10.09
CA MET A 74 -38.59 -5.58 -9.83
C MET A 74 -37.76 -5.45 -11.12
N GLN A 75 -37.79 -6.47 -11.99
CA GLN A 75 -37.16 -6.42 -13.31
C GLN A 75 -37.76 -5.30 -14.17
N ASN A 76 -39.09 -5.18 -14.21
CA ASN A 76 -39.75 -4.10 -14.96
C ASN A 76 -39.41 -2.71 -14.40
N LEU A 77 -39.35 -2.53 -13.08
CA LEU A 77 -38.91 -1.28 -12.45
C LEU A 77 -37.49 -0.92 -12.86
N HIS A 78 -36.57 -1.88 -12.84
CA HIS A 78 -35.18 -1.68 -13.25
C HIS A 78 -35.07 -1.25 -14.73
N VAL A 79 -35.72 -2.00 -15.63
CA VAL A 79 -35.72 -1.70 -17.08
C VAL A 79 -36.35 -0.34 -17.37
N ASN A 80 -37.47 0.00 -16.72
CA ASN A 80 -38.11 1.32 -16.90
C ASN A 80 -37.20 2.45 -16.39
N SER A 81 -36.56 2.29 -15.23
CA SER A 81 -35.59 3.25 -14.69
C SER A 81 -34.40 3.44 -15.63
N LEU A 82 -33.87 2.37 -16.22
CA LEU A 82 -32.82 2.45 -17.24
C LEU A 82 -33.28 3.24 -18.48
N ARG A 83 -34.44 2.89 -19.05
CA ARG A 83 -34.98 3.57 -20.25
C ARG A 83 -35.28 5.04 -19.99
N ALA A 84 -35.83 5.38 -18.83
CA ALA A 84 -36.12 6.76 -18.44
C ALA A 84 -34.84 7.60 -18.38
N ARG A 85 -33.76 7.07 -17.79
CA ARG A 85 -32.44 7.74 -17.74
C ARG A 85 -31.87 8.03 -19.13
N PHE A 86 -31.97 7.09 -20.07
CA PHE A 86 -31.50 7.31 -21.44
C PHE A 86 -32.32 8.36 -22.21
N ARG A 87 -33.60 8.58 -21.86
CA ARG A 87 -34.44 9.62 -22.47
C ARG A 87 -34.25 11.01 -21.82
N GLY A 88 -34.09 11.06 -20.50
CA GLY A 88 -33.97 12.29 -19.70
C GLY A 88 -32.71 13.13 -19.95
N ALA A 89 -31.74 12.63 -20.72
CA ALA A 89 -30.55 13.39 -21.13
C ALA A 89 -30.86 14.61 -22.05
N ARG A 90 -32.13 14.86 -22.40
CA ARG A 90 -32.59 16.06 -23.11
C ARG A 90 -33.15 17.08 -22.11
N GLN A 91 -32.39 18.17 -21.94
CA GLN A 91 -32.54 19.22 -20.93
C GLN A 91 -33.92 19.91 -20.93
N SER A 92 -34.74 19.70 -19.89
CA SER A 92 -35.90 20.53 -19.54
C SER A 92 -36.07 20.60 -18.01
N MET A 93 -36.84 21.56 -17.47
CA MET A 93 -37.07 21.71 -16.03
C MET A 93 -37.96 20.59 -15.44
N GLU A 94 -38.74 19.90 -16.28
CA GLU A 94 -39.44 18.65 -15.91
C GLU A 94 -38.45 17.51 -15.62
N SER A 95 -37.23 17.56 -16.18
CA SER A 95 -36.21 16.52 -15.98
C SER A 95 -35.70 16.38 -14.55
N LEU A 96 -35.69 17.45 -13.74
CA LEU A 96 -35.24 17.39 -12.34
C LEU A 96 -36.21 16.64 -11.44
N MET A 97 -37.52 16.79 -11.69
CA MET A 97 -38.55 16.07 -10.94
C MET A 97 -38.56 14.58 -11.33
N GLU A 98 -38.40 14.28 -12.62
CA GLU A 98 -38.23 12.91 -13.11
C GLU A 98 -36.96 12.24 -12.58
N GLU A 99 -35.83 12.97 -12.51
CA GLU A 99 -34.56 12.47 -11.97
C GLU A 99 -34.69 12.06 -10.50
N ASN A 100 -35.33 12.89 -9.67
CA ASN A 100 -35.58 12.55 -8.26
C ASN A 100 -36.43 11.29 -8.11
N ILE A 101 -37.44 11.11 -8.97
CA ILE A 101 -38.29 9.91 -8.93
C ILE A 101 -37.49 8.67 -9.35
N ILE A 102 -36.65 8.78 -10.38
CA ILE A 102 -35.76 7.68 -10.81
C ILE A 102 -34.81 7.29 -9.67
N ILE A 103 -34.20 8.25 -8.98
CA ILE A 103 -33.32 8.01 -7.82
C ILE A 103 -34.11 7.32 -6.70
N GLN A 104 -35.35 7.73 -6.46
CA GLN A 104 -36.22 7.12 -5.44
C GLN A 104 -36.57 5.67 -5.80
N GLN A 105 -36.95 5.39 -7.05
CA GLN A 105 -37.22 4.03 -7.52
C GLN A 105 -35.99 3.13 -7.42
N HIS A 106 -34.83 3.63 -7.84
CA HIS A 106 -33.55 2.93 -7.72
C HIS A 106 -33.23 2.61 -6.24
N THR A 107 -33.44 3.56 -5.35
CA THR A 107 -33.25 3.38 -3.90
C THR A 107 -34.20 2.32 -3.34
N MET A 108 -35.49 2.38 -3.69
CA MET A 108 -36.50 1.40 -3.27
C MET A 108 -36.16 0.00 -3.78
N LEU A 109 -35.68 -0.13 -5.01
CA LEU A 109 -35.25 -1.40 -5.59
C LEU A 109 -34.04 -1.97 -4.83
N CYS A 110 -33.06 -1.13 -4.49
CA CYS A 110 -31.91 -1.54 -3.68
C CYS A 110 -32.33 -2.00 -2.27
N HIS A 111 -33.25 -1.28 -1.61
CA HIS A 111 -33.76 -1.70 -0.29
C HIS A 111 -34.57 -2.99 -0.39
N ALA A 112 -35.39 -3.14 -1.43
CA ALA A 112 -36.15 -4.36 -1.68
C ALA A 112 -35.24 -5.58 -1.82
N LEU A 113 -34.27 -5.51 -2.73
CA LEU A 113 -33.30 -6.59 -2.93
C LEU A 113 -32.55 -6.92 -1.66
N HIS A 114 -32.11 -5.89 -0.93
CA HIS A 114 -31.46 -6.07 0.36
C HIS A 114 -32.39 -6.84 1.32
N GLY A 115 -33.58 -6.31 1.62
CA GLY A 115 -34.51 -6.93 2.56
C GLY A 115 -34.86 -8.38 2.22
N PHE A 116 -35.14 -8.68 0.94
CA PHE A 116 -35.46 -10.03 0.51
C PHE A 116 -34.28 -11.01 0.49
N THR A 117 -33.03 -10.51 0.36
CA THR A 117 -31.83 -11.36 0.33
C THR A 117 -31.17 -11.53 1.70
N THR A 118 -31.53 -10.73 2.69
CA THR A 118 -30.80 -10.62 3.97
C THR A 118 -31.66 -10.83 5.21
N HIS A 119 -32.97 -10.60 5.14
CA HIS A 119 -33.85 -10.62 6.31
C HIS A 119 -35.01 -11.64 6.15
N GLY A 120 -35.40 -12.25 7.26
CA GLY A 120 -36.48 -13.25 7.38
C GLY A 120 -36.10 -14.48 8.23
N PRO A 121 -36.95 -14.96 9.17
CA PRO A 121 -36.78 -16.27 9.83
C PRO A 121 -36.79 -17.44 8.83
N PRO A 122 -36.01 -18.52 9.04
CA PRO A 122 -34.69 -18.52 8.45
C PRO A 122 -34.62 -19.33 7.16
N TYR A 123 -33.89 -18.80 6.20
CA TYR A 123 -33.39 -19.42 4.97
C TYR A 123 -34.36 -19.63 3.80
N HIS A 124 -35.66 -19.87 3.95
CA HIS A 124 -36.45 -20.26 2.78
C HIS A 124 -36.66 -19.15 1.75
N LEU A 125 -37.18 -17.98 2.15
CA LEU A 125 -37.40 -16.87 1.21
C LEU A 125 -36.08 -16.30 0.71
N ALA A 126 -35.12 -15.99 1.60
CA ALA A 126 -33.83 -15.45 1.19
C ALA A 126 -33.04 -16.42 0.29
N ALA A 127 -33.05 -17.74 0.56
CA ALA A 127 -32.39 -18.70 -0.32
C ALA A 127 -33.14 -18.88 -1.64
N LEU A 128 -34.48 -18.83 -1.65
CA LEU A 128 -35.27 -18.82 -2.89
C LEU A 128 -34.91 -17.62 -3.75
N VAL A 129 -34.91 -16.43 -3.16
CA VAL A 129 -34.57 -15.16 -3.82
C VAL A 129 -33.16 -15.24 -4.38
N LYS A 130 -32.16 -15.62 -3.59
CA LYS A 130 -30.78 -15.75 -4.08
C LYS A 130 -30.60 -16.80 -5.18
N ARG A 131 -31.36 -17.90 -5.13
CA ARG A 131 -31.33 -18.94 -6.18
C ARG A 131 -32.13 -18.58 -7.43
N THR A 132 -32.93 -17.51 -7.39
CA THR A 132 -33.72 -17.09 -8.53
C THR A 132 -32.80 -16.51 -9.59
N GLU A 133 -32.90 -17.03 -10.81
CA GLU A 133 -32.07 -16.61 -11.94
C GLU A 133 -32.17 -15.08 -12.16
N GLY A 134 -31.01 -14.45 -12.35
CA GLY A 134 -30.89 -13.01 -12.60
C GLY A 134 -30.90 -12.12 -11.36
N VAL A 135 -31.19 -12.62 -10.14
CA VAL A 135 -31.19 -11.78 -8.92
C VAL A 135 -29.78 -11.25 -8.61
N SER A 136 -28.79 -12.14 -8.51
CA SER A 136 -27.39 -11.77 -8.27
C SER A 136 -26.83 -10.87 -9.37
N GLU A 137 -27.23 -11.12 -10.63
CA GLU A 137 -26.86 -10.30 -11.78
C GLU A 137 -27.48 -8.90 -11.70
N MET A 138 -28.76 -8.77 -11.30
CA MET A 138 -29.40 -7.48 -11.12
C MET A 138 -28.78 -6.70 -9.95
N MET A 139 -28.45 -7.37 -8.84
CA MET A 139 -27.70 -6.76 -7.73
C MET A 139 -26.34 -6.20 -8.19
N ALA A 140 -25.60 -6.99 -8.98
CA ALA A 140 -24.33 -6.56 -9.56
C ALA A 140 -24.52 -5.39 -10.54
N THR A 141 -25.56 -5.44 -11.36
CA THR A 141 -25.89 -4.39 -12.34
C THR A 141 -26.21 -3.07 -11.65
N LEU A 142 -27.06 -3.07 -10.62
CA LEU A 142 -27.36 -1.85 -9.84
C LEU A 142 -26.11 -1.26 -9.18
N TRP A 143 -25.21 -2.11 -8.71
CA TRP A 143 -23.93 -1.67 -8.16
C TRP A 143 -23.02 -1.04 -9.23
N LEU A 144 -22.93 -1.66 -10.40
CA LEU A 144 -22.16 -1.16 -11.55
C LEU A 144 -22.73 0.15 -12.10
N GLU A 145 -24.05 0.29 -12.14
CA GLU A 145 -24.72 1.52 -12.54
C GLU A 145 -24.35 2.68 -11.62
N GLU A 146 -24.39 2.48 -10.30
CA GLU A 146 -23.95 3.50 -9.34
C GLU A 146 -22.44 3.81 -9.47
N ALA A 147 -21.62 2.83 -9.85
CA ALA A 147 -20.19 3.02 -10.05
C ALA A 147 -19.84 3.77 -11.35
N THR A 148 -20.67 3.65 -12.40
CA THR A 148 -20.40 4.16 -13.76
C THR A 148 -21.24 5.39 -14.14
N SER A 149 -22.48 5.48 -13.68
CA SER A 149 -23.45 6.53 -14.02
C SER A 149 -22.93 7.94 -13.75
N ALA A 150 -23.21 8.87 -14.67
CA ALA A 150 -22.97 10.30 -14.46
C ALA A 150 -23.94 10.92 -13.45
N VAL A 151 -25.14 10.33 -13.32
CA VAL A 151 -26.17 10.70 -12.35
C VAL A 151 -25.90 10.02 -11.01
N MET A 152 -25.99 10.77 -9.91
CA MET A 152 -25.79 10.28 -8.55
C MET A 152 -27.02 9.48 -8.07
N LEU A 153 -26.92 8.16 -8.09
CA LEU A 153 -27.99 7.22 -7.70
C LEU A 153 -28.01 6.87 -6.19
N GLY A 154 -27.31 7.64 -5.36
CA GLY A 154 -27.39 7.51 -3.89
C GLY A 154 -26.57 6.38 -3.25
N PHE A 155 -25.77 5.63 -4.02
CA PHE A 155 -24.83 4.60 -3.54
C PHE A 155 -25.46 3.47 -2.69
N LYS A 156 -26.76 3.22 -2.83
CA LYS A 156 -27.49 2.25 -2.00
C LYS A 156 -27.13 0.82 -2.32
N ALA A 157 -26.65 0.52 -3.52
CA ALA A 157 -26.24 -0.83 -3.89
C ALA A 157 -25.05 -1.38 -3.08
N ALA A 158 -24.32 -0.56 -2.31
CA ALA A 158 -23.26 -1.06 -1.43
C ALA A 158 -23.77 -2.09 -0.40
N GLN A 159 -25.04 -1.96 0.02
CA GLN A 159 -25.69 -2.91 0.93
C GLN A 159 -26.00 -4.28 0.31
N LEU A 160 -25.95 -4.38 -1.02
CA LEU A 160 -26.18 -5.63 -1.74
C LEU A 160 -24.93 -6.53 -1.72
N LEU A 161 -23.75 -5.93 -1.61
CA LEU A 161 -22.49 -6.66 -1.42
C LEU A 161 -22.22 -6.99 0.05
N LEU A 162 -22.54 -6.03 0.93
CA LEU A 162 -22.31 -6.12 2.37
C LEU A 162 -23.61 -5.84 3.13
N PRO A 163 -24.41 -6.90 3.35
CA PRO A 163 -25.73 -6.73 3.92
C PRO A 163 -25.70 -6.39 5.41
N ASN A 164 -24.89 -7.07 6.21
CA ASN A 164 -24.84 -6.89 7.66
C ASN A 164 -23.48 -6.36 8.12
N CYS A 165 -23.45 -5.11 8.59
CA CYS A 165 -22.25 -4.49 9.18
C CYS A 165 -22.32 -4.34 10.71
N THR A 166 -23.40 -4.82 11.32
CA THR A 166 -23.62 -4.78 12.78
C THR A 166 -23.06 -5.99 13.51
N VAL A 167 -22.69 -7.04 12.78
CA VAL A 167 -22.03 -8.24 13.32
C VAL A 167 -20.52 -8.04 13.42
N PRO A 168 -19.83 -8.76 14.34
CA PRO A 168 -18.38 -8.76 14.43
C PRO A 168 -17.72 -9.06 13.08
N PHE A 169 -16.54 -8.50 12.84
CA PHE A 169 -15.84 -8.57 11.55
C PHE A 169 -15.67 -10.01 11.02
N ASP A 170 -15.47 -10.98 11.92
CA ASP A 170 -15.25 -12.39 11.58
C ASP A 170 -16.54 -13.12 11.13
N GLU A 171 -17.71 -12.52 11.34
CA GLU A 171 -19.03 -13.08 11.01
C GLU A 171 -19.67 -12.40 9.80
N ILE A 172 -18.99 -11.43 9.18
CA ILE A 172 -19.51 -10.69 8.04
C ILE A 172 -19.56 -11.62 6.81
N ALA A 173 -20.76 -12.04 6.43
CA ALA A 173 -21.00 -12.76 5.19
C ALA A 173 -20.97 -11.81 3.98
N PHE A 174 -20.04 -12.05 3.07
CA PHE A 174 -19.90 -11.31 1.82
C PHE A 174 -20.59 -12.05 0.68
N ASP A 175 -21.32 -11.33 -0.18
CA ASP A 175 -21.97 -11.95 -1.34
C ASP A 175 -20.98 -12.15 -2.50
N LEU A 176 -20.27 -13.28 -2.47
CA LEU A 176 -19.25 -13.64 -3.46
C LEU A 176 -19.84 -13.85 -4.86
N GLU A 177 -21.12 -14.21 -4.97
CA GLU A 177 -21.79 -14.42 -6.25
C GLU A 177 -22.02 -13.10 -6.97
N VAL A 178 -22.57 -12.10 -6.26
CA VAL A 178 -22.74 -10.74 -6.78
C VAL A 178 -21.41 -10.14 -7.21
N LEU A 179 -20.35 -10.33 -6.41
CA LEU A 179 -19.01 -9.88 -6.81
C LEU A 179 -18.49 -10.62 -8.05
N GLY A 180 -18.74 -11.94 -8.15
CA GLY A 180 -18.43 -12.71 -9.36
C GLY A 180 -19.01 -12.05 -10.61
N HIS A 181 -20.28 -11.66 -10.58
CA HIS A 181 -20.93 -10.93 -11.67
C HIS A 181 -20.32 -9.54 -11.93
N ILE A 182 -19.95 -8.78 -10.89
CA ILE A 182 -19.27 -7.48 -11.05
C ILE A 182 -17.92 -7.67 -11.75
N MET A 183 -17.15 -8.68 -11.37
CA MET A 183 -15.84 -8.97 -11.95
C MET A 183 -15.97 -9.50 -13.37
N ASP A 184 -16.97 -10.34 -13.63
CA ASP A 184 -17.18 -10.96 -14.93
C ASP A 184 -17.57 -9.97 -16.03
N ASN A 185 -18.28 -8.89 -15.67
CA ASN A 185 -18.58 -7.78 -16.57
C ASN A 185 -17.35 -6.92 -16.94
N ASN A 186 -16.19 -7.21 -16.36
CA ASN A 186 -14.97 -6.39 -16.48
C ASN A 186 -13.75 -7.18 -16.98
N LYS A 187 -13.94 -8.38 -17.56
CA LYS A 187 -12.88 -9.33 -17.97
C LYS A 187 -11.79 -8.76 -18.90
N HIS A 188 -12.07 -7.66 -19.60
CA HIS A 188 -11.16 -7.11 -20.61
C HIS A 188 -10.05 -6.20 -20.05
N ASP A 189 -10.12 -5.80 -18.77
CA ASP A 189 -9.11 -4.96 -18.15
C ASP A 189 -8.78 -5.46 -16.73
N PRO A 190 -7.52 -5.85 -16.45
CA PRO A 190 -7.09 -6.40 -15.17
C PRO A 190 -7.17 -5.40 -13.99
N TYR A 191 -7.67 -4.18 -14.21
CA TYR A 191 -7.91 -3.19 -13.17
C TYR A 191 -9.33 -2.64 -13.17
N ALA A 192 -10.21 -3.10 -14.07
CA ALA A 192 -11.52 -2.47 -14.21
C ALA A 192 -12.32 -2.57 -12.91
N SER A 193 -12.32 -3.71 -12.22
CA SER A 193 -13.01 -3.88 -10.93
C SER A 193 -12.47 -2.95 -9.85
N LEU A 194 -11.13 -2.87 -9.69
CA LEU A 194 -10.51 -1.97 -8.72
C LEU A 194 -10.79 -0.49 -9.04
N ARG A 195 -10.68 -0.08 -10.32
CA ARG A 195 -10.98 1.29 -10.74
C ARG A 195 -12.44 1.65 -10.53
N LEU A 196 -13.38 0.73 -10.79
CA LEU A 196 -14.80 0.95 -10.55
C LEU A 196 -15.08 1.18 -9.08
N LEU A 197 -14.53 0.33 -8.20
CA LEU A 197 -14.67 0.48 -6.75
C LEU A 197 -14.10 1.81 -6.26
N PHE A 198 -12.88 2.18 -6.67
CA PHE A 198 -12.29 3.46 -6.30
C PHE A 198 -13.03 4.65 -6.90
N THR A 199 -13.54 4.55 -8.12
CA THR A 199 -14.36 5.59 -8.76
C THR A 199 -15.65 5.81 -8.01
N ARG A 200 -16.32 4.73 -7.62
CA ARG A 200 -17.54 4.77 -6.80
C ARG A 200 -17.29 5.44 -5.44
N ILE A 201 -16.27 5.00 -4.71
CA ILE A 201 -15.87 5.59 -3.40
C ILE A 201 -15.55 7.08 -3.56
N LYS A 202 -14.76 7.44 -4.58
CA LYS A 202 -14.38 8.82 -4.87
C LYS A 202 -15.61 9.69 -5.16
N ARG A 203 -16.55 9.20 -5.98
CA ARG A 203 -17.79 9.93 -6.28
C ARG A 203 -18.64 10.14 -5.04
N ASN A 204 -18.78 9.13 -4.19
CA ASN A 204 -19.50 9.29 -2.91
C ASN A 204 -18.85 10.36 -2.01
N LEU A 205 -17.52 10.32 -1.85
CA LEU A 205 -16.78 11.36 -1.10
C LEU A 205 -16.91 12.77 -1.68
N GLN A 206 -17.12 12.90 -2.99
CA GLN A 206 -17.26 14.17 -3.69
C GLN A 206 -18.67 14.78 -3.59
N GLN A 207 -19.65 14.06 -3.04
CA GLN A 207 -20.98 14.60 -2.83
C GLN A 207 -20.97 15.80 -1.88
N GLU A 208 -22.01 16.64 -1.98
CA GLU A 208 -22.25 17.70 -1.00
C GLU A 208 -22.46 17.10 0.40
N ARG A 209 -23.15 15.96 0.47
CA ARG A 209 -23.36 15.15 1.66
C ARG A 209 -23.01 13.69 1.35
N PRO A 210 -21.78 13.24 1.66
CA PRO A 210 -21.38 11.85 1.44
C PRO A 210 -22.29 10.88 2.21
N ASP A 211 -22.70 9.79 1.55
CA ASP A 211 -23.39 8.68 2.21
C ASP A 211 -22.37 7.86 2.98
N ALA A 212 -22.06 8.31 4.21
CA ALA A 212 -21.06 7.71 5.09
C ALA A 212 -21.34 6.24 5.44
N ILE A 213 -22.62 5.84 5.47
CA ILE A 213 -23.01 4.45 5.76
C ILE A 213 -22.59 3.56 4.60
N ASN A 214 -23.00 3.90 3.37
CA ASN A 214 -22.66 3.10 2.20
C ASN A 214 -21.17 3.20 1.84
N LEU A 215 -20.53 4.34 2.11
CA LEU A 215 -19.10 4.49 1.98
C LEU A 215 -18.34 3.55 2.93
N SER A 216 -18.82 3.41 4.17
CA SER A 216 -18.24 2.46 5.13
C SER A 216 -18.36 1.02 4.64
N LYS A 217 -19.48 0.67 3.99
CA LYS A 217 -19.68 -0.65 3.36
C LYS A 217 -18.69 -0.88 2.21
N ASP A 218 -18.54 0.08 1.31
CA ASP A 218 -17.61 -0.02 0.18
C ASP A 218 -16.15 -0.17 0.67
N PHE A 219 -15.75 0.58 1.71
CA PHE A 219 -14.43 0.41 2.33
C PHE A 219 -14.26 -0.92 3.05
N LEU A 220 -15.30 -1.39 3.73
CA LEU A 220 -15.27 -2.68 4.41
C LEU A 220 -15.15 -3.84 3.41
N ALA A 221 -15.82 -3.77 2.26
CA ALA A 221 -15.66 -4.72 1.15
C ALA A 221 -14.20 -4.79 0.71
N LEU A 222 -13.61 -3.62 0.46
CA LEU A 222 -12.22 -3.51 0.05
C LEU A 222 -11.28 -4.15 1.08
N ARG A 223 -11.46 -3.84 2.37
CA ARG A 223 -10.67 -4.41 3.45
C ARG A 223 -10.81 -5.93 3.51
N MET A 224 -12.04 -6.45 3.51
CA MET A 224 -12.32 -7.89 3.57
C MET A 224 -11.63 -8.66 2.46
N HIS A 225 -11.64 -8.15 1.23
CA HIS A 225 -10.98 -8.83 0.10
C HIS A 225 -9.47 -8.94 0.22
N ILE A 226 -8.85 -8.03 0.98
CA ILE A 226 -7.40 -7.96 1.11
C ILE A 226 -6.92 -8.76 2.32
N THR A 227 -7.63 -8.62 3.44
CA THR A 227 -7.21 -9.16 4.75
C THR A 227 -7.84 -10.50 5.09
N HIS A 228 -9.08 -10.78 4.64
CA HIS A 228 -9.80 -11.99 5.03
C HIS A 228 -9.45 -13.19 4.13
N PRO A 229 -9.29 -14.41 4.68
CA PRO A 229 -9.01 -15.61 3.88
C PRO A 229 -10.06 -15.91 2.80
N SER A 230 -11.33 -15.63 3.10
CA SER A 230 -12.47 -15.78 2.19
C SER A 230 -12.63 -14.63 1.18
N GLY A 231 -11.70 -13.66 1.17
CA GLY A 231 -11.71 -12.55 0.22
C GLY A 231 -11.48 -12.99 -1.23
N SER A 232 -11.85 -12.12 -2.18
CA SER A 232 -11.59 -12.37 -3.61
C SER A 232 -10.09 -12.39 -3.88
N LYS A 233 -9.58 -13.57 -4.24
CA LYS A 233 -8.17 -13.76 -4.64
C LYS A 233 -7.81 -12.88 -5.83
N THR A 234 -8.74 -12.68 -6.75
CA THR A 234 -8.53 -11.85 -7.94
C THR A 234 -8.37 -10.40 -7.56
N LEU A 235 -9.28 -9.81 -6.78
CA LEU A 235 -9.16 -8.41 -6.35
C LEU A 235 -7.91 -8.17 -5.50
N LYS A 236 -7.58 -9.11 -4.61
CA LYS A 236 -6.32 -9.09 -3.86
C LYS A 236 -5.11 -9.08 -4.80
N SER A 237 -5.10 -9.94 -5.81
CA SER A 237 -4.03 -9.97 -6.81
C SER A 237 -3.92 -8.67 -7.60
N GLU A 238 -5.04 -8.06 -8.02
CA GLU A 238 -5.05 -6.77 -8.73
C GLU A 238 -4.45 -5.64 -7.86
N ILE A 239 -4.83 -5.57 -6.59
CA ILE A 239 -4.34 -4.55 -5.65
C ILE A 239 -2.83 -4.69 -5.41
N LEU A 240 -2.35 -5.92 -5.27
CA LEU A 240 -0.96 -6.20 -4.92
C LEU A 240 -0.01 -6.23 -6.13
N SER A 241 -0.53 -6.41 -7.35
CA SER A 241 0.28 -6.42 -8.57
C SER A 241 0.80 -5.04 -8.95
N HIS A 242 0.10 -3.97 -8.54
CA HIS A 242 0.43 -2.58 -8.88
C HIS A 242 0.48 -1.65 -7.67
N PRO A 243 1.40 -1.93 -6.73
CA PRO A 243 1.37 -1.35 -5.40
C PRO A 243 1.53 0.18 -5.42
N THR A 244 2.33 0.74 -6.33
CA THR A 244 2.48 2.21 -6.46
C THR A 244 1.20 2.90 -6.93
N VAL A 245 0.49 2.33 -7.91
CA VAL A 245 -0.77 2.89 -8.41
C VAL A 245 -1.82 2.83 -7.30
N THR A 246 -1.96 1.67 -6.66
CA THR A 246 -2.84 1.48 -5.50
C THR A 246 -2.55 2.51 -4.41
N THR A 247 -1.29 2.72 -4.02
CA THR A 247 -0.95 3.70 -2.99
C THR A 247 -1.29 5.13 -3.40
N CYS A 248 -1.05 5.53 -4.66
CA CYS A 248 -1.48 6.85 -5.14
C CYS A 248 -3.00 7.02 -5.03
N THR A 249 -3.77 6.02 -5.44
CA THR A 249 -5.24 6.08 -5.33
C THR A 249 -5.70 6.12 -3.87
N LEU A 250 -5.09 5.35 -2.98
CA LEU A 250 -5.39 5.41 -1.54
C LEU A 250 -5.04 6.78 -0.93
N MET A 251 -3.96 7.42 -1.39
CA MET A 251 -3.58 8.78 -0.99
C MET A 251 -4.58 9.82 -1.48
N ASP A 252 -5.10 9.69 -2.70
CA ASP A 252 -6.17 10.55 -3.21
C ASP A 252 -7.44 10.37 -2.37
N LEU A 253 -7.80 9.14 -2.00
CA LEU A 253 -8.95 8.86 -1.14
C LEU A 253 -8.78 9.45 0.25
N LEU A 254 -7.61 9.29 0.88
CA LEU A 254 -7.33 9.91 2.18
C LEU A 254 -7.45 11.45 2.12
N SER A 255 -6.97 12.06 1.03
CA SER A 255 -7.10 13.51 0.80
C SER A 255 -8.58 13.92 0.69
N LEU A 256 -9.39 13.14 -0.04
CA LEU A 256 -10.82 13.39 -0.18
C LEU A 256 -11.58 13.17 1.13
N ILE A 257 -11.25 12.14 1.91
CA ILE A 257 -11.85 11.91 3.23
C ILE A 257 -11.53 13.09 4.15
N ALA A 258 -10.26 13.53 4.21
CA ALA A 258 -9.85 14.69 5.00
C ALA A 258 -10.62 15.95 4.58
N ALA A 259 -10.79 16.20 3.27
CA ALA A 259 -11.57 17.32 2.76
C ALA A 259 -13.08 17.20 3.06
N ALA A 260 -13.61 15.98 3.13
CA ALA A 260 -15.00 15.70 3.42
C ALA A 260 -15.33 15.71 4.92
N LYS A 261 -14.35 15.92 5.82
CA LYS A 261 -14.53 15.83 7.28
C LYS A 261 -15.75 16.58 7.80
N SER A 262 -15.92 17.85 7.40
CA SER A 262 -17.05 18.69 7.84
C SER A 262 -18.41 18.23 7.32
N LYS A 263 -18.43 17.36 6.29
CA LYS A 263 -19.64 16.78 5.69
C LYS A 263 -19.98 15.41 6.27
N VAL A 264 -19.05 14.75 6.97
CA VAL A 264 -19.29 13.45 7.60
C VAL A 264 -20.05 13.66 8.92
N PRO A 265 -21.18 12.95 9.17
CA PRO A 265 -22.08 13.27 10.28
C PRO A 265 -21.46 13.17 11.67
N THR A 266 -20.51 12.25 11.88
CA THR A 266 -19.92 12.01 13.20
C THR A 266 -18.40 11.82 13.12
N PRO A 267 -17.64 12.21 14.16
CA PRO A 267 -16.21 11.98 14.18
C PRO A 267 -15.80 10.50 14.17
N SER A 268 -16.62 9.63 14.78
CA SER A 268 -16.38 8.17 14.75
C SER A 268 -16.47 7.61 13.34
N GLN A 269 -17.45 8.04 12.54
CA GLN A 269 -17.56 7.66 11.13
C GLN A 269 -16.36 8.19 10.33
N PHE A 270 -15.97 9.44 10.54
CA PHE A 270 -14.77 9.99 9.88
C PHE A 270 -13.53 9.15 10.19
N ARG A 271 -13.31 8.79 11.47
CA ARG A 271 -12.18 7.95 11.88
C ARG A 271 -12.23 6.56 11.22
N ALA A 272 -13.39 5.91 11.21
CA ALA A 272 -13.57 4.61 10.57
C ALA A 272 -13.24 4.66 9.06
N LEU A 273 -13.72 5.69 8.37
CA LEU A 273 -13.45 5.92 6.95
C LEU A 273 -11.96 6.19 6.68
N PHE A 274 -11.28 6.93 7.55
CA PHE A 274 -9.86 7.26 7.40
C PHE A 274 -8.94 6.07 7.72
N CYS A 275 -9.32 5.23 8.70
CA CYS A 275 -8.55 4.06 9.12
C CYS A 275 -8.37 3.02 8.00
N ILE A 276 -9.41 2.79 7.18
CA ILE A 276 -9.38 1.69 6.22
C ILE A 276 -8.31 1.92 5.14
N PRO A 277 -8.26 3.05 4.42
CA PRO A 277 -7.18 3.30 3.46
C PRO A 277 -5.78 3.24 4.09
N LEU A 278 -5.61 3.67 5.34
CA LEU A 278 -4.32 3.51 6.06
C LEU A 278 -3.95 2.04 6.25
N ASP A 279 -4.90 1.20 6.69
CA ASP A 279 -4.70 -0.25 6.82
C ASP A 279 -4.29 -0.89 5.48
N LEU A 280 -4.87 -0.42 4.37
CA LEU A 280 -4.52 -0.90 3.04
C LEU A 280 -3.13 -0.45 2.59
N ILE A 281 -2.74 0.80 2.90
CA ILE A 281 -1.36 1.26 2.66
C ILE A 281 -0.39 0.38 3.46
N VAL A 282 -0.70 0.03 4.72
CA VAL A 282 0.12 -0.90 5.51
C VAL A 282 0.27 -2.23 4.77
N VAL A 283 -0.82 -2.83 4.30
CA VAL A 283 -0.77 -4.13 3.58
C VAL A 283 0.06 -4.03 2.29
N VAL A 284 -0.12 -2.98 1.50
CA VAL A 284 0.62 -2.76 0.24
C VAL A 284 2.11 -2.54 0.52
N CYS A 285 2.45 -1.79 1.57
CA CYS A 285 3.82 -1.56 2.02
C CYS A 285 4.52 -2.82 2.55
N HIS A 286 3.79 -3.87 2.94
CA HIS A 286 4.39 -5.13 3.38
C HIS A 286 4.83 -6.06 2.23
N GLN A 287 4.56 -5.71 0.97
CA GLN A 287 4.94 -6.51 -0.20
C GLN A 287 6.43 -6.36 -0.58
N SER A 288 6.93 -7.24 -1.46
CA SER A 288 8.32 -7.27 -1.97
C SER A 288 8.76 -6.03 -2.78
N ARG A 289 7.86 -5.07 -3.01
CA ARG A 289 8.11 -3.80 -3.74
C ARG A 289 7.90 -2.56 -2.86
N ALA A 290 8.09 -2.68 -1.55
CA ALA A 290 7.84 -1.61 -0.60
C ALA A 290 8.63 -0.32 -0.90
N TYR A 291 9.86 -0.40 -1.43
CA TYR A 291 10.66 0.80 -1.73
C TYR A 291 9.94 1.80 -2.66
N SER A 292 9.37 1.36 -3.78
CA SER A 292 8.72 2.27 -4.73
C SER A 292 7.46 2.90 -4.14
N VAL A 293 6.75 2.14 -3.30
CA VAL A 293 5.58 2.60 -2.55
C VAL A 293 5.98 3.64 -1.51
N VAL A 294 7.00 3.34 -0.70
CA VAL A 294 7.50 4.24 0.36
C VAL A 294 8.05 5.52 -0.23
N LYS A 295 8.82 5.44 -1.32
CA LYS A 295 9.31 6.62 -2.03
C LYS A 295 8.16 7.50 -2.52
N GLN A 296 7.11 6.90 -3.08
CA GLN A 296 5.93 7.64 -3.54
C GLN A 296 5.17 8.27 -2.37
N LEU A 297 4.98 7.52 -1.29
CA LEU A 297 4.30 7.98 -0.09
C LEU A 297 5.07 9.12 0.59
N ALA A 298 6.39 8.98 0.73
CA ALA A 298 7.28 10.01 1.21
C ALA A 298 7.23 11.25 0.31
N GLY A 299 7.14 11.08 -1.01
CA GLY A 299 6.99 12.18 -1.97
C GLY A 299 5.65 12.90 -1.96
N SER A 300 4.65 12.40 -1.23
CA SER A 300 3.30 12.95 -1.21
C SER A 300 3.06 13.92 -0.05
N THR A 301 1.83 14.42 0.07
CA THR A 301 1.36 15.24 1.20
C THR A 301 0.99 14.41 2.44
N PHE A 302 1.30 13.11 2.47
CA PHE A 302 0.92 12.18 3.53
C PHE A 302 1.24 12.67 4.95
N LEU A 303 2.49 13.09 5.20
CA LEU A 303 2.90 13.54 6.54
C LEU A 303 2.14 14.80 6.99
N THR A 304 1.89 15.73 6.07
CA THR A 304 1.09 16.92 6.34
C THR A 304 -0.35 16.56 6.64
N MET A 305 -0.93 15.65 5.85
CA MET A 305 -2.29 15.17 6.06
C MET A 305 -2.46 14.46 7.41
N LEU A 306 -1.51 13.61 7.81
CA LEU A 306 -1.53 12.95 9.12
C LEU A 306 -1.48 13.97 10.27
N ALA A 307 -0.67 15.02 10.15
CA ALA A 307 -0.64 16.08 11.15
C ALA A 307 -1.92 16.90 11.19
N ASP A 308 -2.51 17.22 10.03
CA ASP A 308 -3.81 17.89 9.93
C ASP A 308 -4.87 17.08 10.69
N VAL A 309 -4.95 15.76 10.43
CA VAL A 309 -5.89 14.85 11.09
C VAL A 309 -5.62 14.71 12.59
N ALA A 310 -4.35 14.61 13.02
CA ALA A 310 -4.03 14.52 14.45
C ALA A 310 -4.38 15.79 15.24
N LEU A 311 -4.12 16.97 14.67
CA LEU A 311 -4.52 18.25 15.27
C LEU A 311 -6.03 18.34 15.44
N ASP A 312 -6.74 17.83 14.44
CA ASP A 312 -8.17 17.81 14.39
C ASP A 312 -8.79 16.84 15.39
N CYS A 313 -8.24 15.63 15.52
CA CYS A 313 -8.68 14.64 16.51
C CYS A 313 -8.36 15.08 17.95
N ALA A 314 -7.22 15.75 18.18
CA ALA A 314 -6.85 16.22 19.52
C ALA A 314 -7.75 17.33 20.09
N ARG A 315 -8.54 18.00 19.24
CA ARG A 315 -9.53 19.01 19.67
C ARG A 315 -10.82 18.38 20.18
N GLU A 316 -11.03 17.09 19.94
CA GLU A 316 -12.23 16.38 20.38
C GLU A 316 -11.98 15.71 21.75
N PRO A 317 -12.82 15.99 22.76
CA PRO A 317 -12.67 15.39 24.08
C PRO A 317 -13.21 13.95 24.07
N LEU A 318 -12.41 12.96 23.68
CA LEU A 318 -12.79 11.55 23.78
C LEU A 318 -11.65 10.69 24.34
N LYS A 319 -11.98 9.90 25.37
CA LYS A 319 -11.05 9.12 26.19
C LYS A 319 -10.70 7.74 25.66
N ASP A 320 -11.38 7.21 24.63
CA ASP A 320 -11.35 5.74 24.39
C ASP A 320 -11.29 5.24 22.92
N VAL A 321 -11.04 6.06 21.89
CA VAL A 321 -11.17 5.57 20.48
C VAL A 321 -10.12 6.10 19.49
N ASP A 322 -8.94 6.50 19.95
CA ASP A 322 -7.87 7.05 19.09
C ASP A 322 -6.85 5.99 18.62
N ASP A 323 -7.07 4.71 18.91
CA ASP A 323 -6.07 3.66 18.67
C ASP A 323 -5.87 3.35 17.19
N GLY A 324 -6.93 3.31 16.38
CA GLY A 324 -6.84 2.86 14.99
C GLY A 324 -5.97 3.74 14.09
N ILE A 325 -6.23 5.04 14.02
CA ILE A 325 -5.47 5.96 13.15
C ILE A 325 -4.01 6.03 13.62
N ASN A 326 -3.80 6.17 14.92
CA ASN A 326 -2.46 6.24 15.50
C ASN A 326 -1.67 4.96 15.24
N GLU A 327 -2.24 3.78 15.52
CA GLU A 327 -1.62 2.48 15.28
C GLU A 327 -1.22 2.29 13.80
N LYS A 328 -2.14 2.55 12.86
CA LYS A 328 -1.83 2.40 11.42
C LYS A 328 -0.81 3.43 10.96
N SER A 329 -0.93 4.68 11.42
CA SER A 329 0.05 5.73 11.10
C SER A 329 1.44 5.36 11.61
N PHE A 330 1.55 4.84 12.84
CA PHE A 330 2.80 4.34 13.40
C PHE A 330 3.39 3.21 12.57
N LYS A 331 2.58 2.24 12.16
CA LYS A 331 3.04 1.15 11.28
C LYS A 331 3.58 1.69 9.96
N ILE A 332 2.88 2.62 9.31
CA ILE A 332 3.33 3.22 8.04
C ILE A 332 4.63 4.00 8.24
N LEU A 333 4.68 4.84 9.26
CA LEU A 333 5.84 5.66 9.59
C LEU A 333 7.08 4.82 9.95
N ALA A 334 6.89 3.72 10.70
CA ALA A 334 7.93 2.74 10.99
C ALA A 334 8.41 2.01 9.71
N ILE A 335 7.53 1.78 8.74
CA ILE A 335 7.95 1.25 7.44
C ILE A 335 8.78 2.31 6.71
N ILE A 336 8.33 3.57 6.67
CA ILE A 336 9.03 4.66 6.02
C ILE A 336 10.44 4.85 6.61
N SER A 337 10.59 4.77 7.93
CA SER A 337 11.90 4.94 8.60
C SER A 337 12.91 3.86 8.23
N LYS A 338 12.47 2.64 7.89
CA LYS A 338 13.37 1.59 7.38
C LYS A 338 14.02 1.93 6.04
N PHE A 339 13.44 2.87 5.28
CA PHE A 339 14.00 3.29 4.00
C PHE A 339 14.82 4.59 4.13
N ALA A 340 15.18 5.00 5.35
CA ALA A 340 16.03 6.16 5.62
C ALA A 340 17.43 6.04 4.97
N ASP A 341 17.91 4.81 4.75
CA ASP A 341 19.20 4.53 4.10
C ASP A 341 19.23 4.86 2.61
N TYR A 342 18.08 5.25 2.03
CA TYR A 342 18.03 5.76 0.67
C TYR A 342 17.97 7.27 0.69
N ARG A 343 19.01 7.94 0.17
CA ARG A 343 19.10 9.41 0.09
C ARG A 343 17.85 10.05 -0.52
N SER A 344 17.31 9.46 -1.58
CA SER A 344 16.12 9.97 -2.26
C SER A 344 14.87 9.95 -1.37
N VAL A 345 14.77 8.98 -0.46
CA VAL A 345 13.69 8.91 0.53
C VAL A 345 13.98 9.88 1.68
N LEU A 346 15.18 9.83 2.24
CA LEU A 346 15.62 10.71 3.34
C LEU A 346 15.43 12.19 3.01
N THR A 347 15.95 12.65 1.88
CA THR A 347 15.89 14.05 1.44
C THR A 347 14.44 14.55 1.34
N VAL A 348 13.56 13.71 0.79
CA VAL A 348 12.15 14.05 0.59
C VAL A 348 11.44 14.13 1.95
N ILE A 349 11.69 13.18 2.84
CA ILE A 349 11.09 13.15 4.18
C ILE A 349 11.54 14.37 4.99
N GLN A 350 12.82 14.73 4.95
CA GLN A 350 13.33 15.91 5.65
C GLN A 350 12.71 17.20 5.14
N ARG A 351 12.54 17.34 3.82
CA ARG A 351 11.84 18.47 3.23
C ARG A 351 10.39 18.54 3.72
N ASN A 352 9.73 17.38 3.83
CA ASN A 352 8.37 17.31 4.34
C ASN A 352 8.29 17.66 5.82
N PHE A 353 9.17 17.14 6.68
CA PHE A 353 9.23 17.55 8.09
C PHE A 353 9.57 19.02 8.27
N SER A 354 10.44 19.58 7.42
CA SER A 354 10.72 21.02 7.43
C SER A 354 9.48 21.85 7.10
N THR A 355 8.68 21.39 6.12
CA THR A 355 7.39 21.99 5.78
C THR A 355 6.38 21.82 6.91
N LEU A 356 6.36 20.63 7.52
CA LEU A 356 5.48 20.27 8.63
C LEU A 356 5.71 21.18 9.82
N ASN A 357 6.96 21.37 10.25
CA ASN A 357 7.31 22.18 11.42
C ASN A 357 7.05 23.66 11.20
N LYS A 358 7.17 24.14 9.95
CA LYS A 358 6.78 25.50 9.59
C LYS A 358 5.27 25.71 9.71
N LYS A 359 4.48 24.73 9.28
CA LYS A 359 3.00 24.79 9.34
C LYS A 359 2.49 24.52 10.76
N TYR A 360 3.13 23.59 11.48
CA TYR A 360 2.74 23.06 12.78
C TYR A 360 3.93 22.97 13.73
N PRO A 361 4.21 24.05 14.50
CA PRO A 361 5.29 24.03 15.47
C PRO A 361 5.12 22.98 16.58
N LYS A 362 3.88 22.59 16.88
CA LYS A 362 3.55 21.57 17.87
C LYS A 362 2.33 20.77 17.44
N ILE A 363 2.51 19.47 17.27
CA ILE A 363 1.43 18.51 17.02
C ILE A 363 1.11 17.80 18.35
N PRO A 364 -0.12 17.88 18.86
CA PRO A 364 -0.53 17.22 20.10
C PRO A 364 -0.70 15.70 19.92
N GLY A 365 -0.85 15.00 21.04
CA GLY A 365 -1.20 13.58 21.07
C GLY A 365 -0.05 12.60 20.77
N PRO A 366 -0.34 11.28 20.76
CA PRO A 366 0.64 10.24 20.48
C PRO A 366 1.30 10.38 19.12
N LEU A 367 0.52 10.73 18.08
CA LEU A 367 1.06 10.91 16.73
C LEU A 367 2.08 12.05 16.65
N GLY A 368 1.82 13.17 17.33
CA GLY A 368 2.75 14.28 17.39
C GLY A 368 4.08 13.94 18.06
N LYS A 369 4.04 13.17 19.16
CA LYS A 369 5.25 12.67 19.83
C LYS A 369 6.07 11.78 18.88
N TYR A 370 5.42 10.82 18.23
CA TYR A 370 6.10 9.89 17.34
C TYR A 370 6.65 10.56 16.07
N LEU A 371 5.92 11.52 15.50
CA LEU A 371 6.42 12.33 14.39
C LEU A 371 7.69 13.09 14.80
N THR A 372 7.75 13.59 16.05
CA THR A 372 8.93 14.26 16.59
C THR A 372 10.10 13.29 16.79
N GLU A 373 9.85 12.09 17.33
CA GLU A 373 10.86 11.04 17.51
C GLU A 373 11.45 10.60 16.16
N ILE A 374 10.59 10.33 15.18
CA ILE A 374 11.00 9.99 13.82
C ILE A 374 11.76 11.13 13.17
N GLN A 375 11.32 12.37 13.35
CA GLN A 375 12.04 13.52 12.84
C GLN A 375 13.45 13.58 13.44
N SER A 376 13.59 13.37 14.75
CA SER A 376 14.89 13.31 15.40
C SER A 376 15.76 12.22 14.78
N TYR A 377 15.21 11.03 14.55
CA TYR A 377 15.91 9.94 13.87
C TYR A 377 16.41 10.34 12.46
N PHE A 378 15.53 10.92 11.62
CA PHE A 378 15.93 11.36 10.28
C PHE A 378 16.92 12.54 10.29
N LYS A 379 16.82 13.42 11.29
CA LYS A 379 17.77 14.52 11.50
C LYS A 379 19.13 13.96 11.85
N SER A 380 19.22 13.03 12.80
CA SER A 380 20.45 12.34 13.17
C SER A 380 21.05 11.57 11.99
N ALA A 381 20.25 10.82 11.22
CA ALA A 381 20.71 10.12 10.02
C ALA A 381 21.31 11.08 8.98
N THR A 382 20.77 12.28 8.87
CA THR A 382 21.30 13.29 7.95
C THR A 382 22.48 14.04 8.50
N GLU A 383 22.50 14.33 9.80
CA GLU A 383 23.67 14.92 10.46
C GLU A 383 24.86 13.96 10.36
N LEU A 384 24.65 12.65 10.55
CA LEU A 384 25.65 11.61 10.27
C LEU A 384 26.14 11.64 8.82
N PHE A 385 25.23 11.84 7.86
CA PHE A 385 25.63 12.00 6.45
C PHE A 385 26.42 13.29 6.18
N MET A 386 26.00 14.42 6.77
CA MET A 386 26.62 15.73 6.55
C MET A 386 27.95 15.88 7.32
N ALA A 387 28.09 15.19 8.45
CA ALA A 387 29.31 15.08 9.23
C ALA A 387 30.26 14.00 8.67
N GLY A 388 29.71 13.06 7.90
CA GLY A 388 30.47 12.03 7.21
C GLY A 388 31.24 12.56 6.00
N PRO A 389 32.13 11.74 5.43
CA PRO A 389 33.03 12.22 4.41
C PRO A 389 32.31 12.64 3.10
N ALA A 390 32.65 13.79 2.53
CA ALA A 390 32.10 14.32 1.27
C ALA A 390 32.60 13.55 0.03
N PHE A 391 31.77 13.44 -1.00
CA PHE A 391 32.18 12.90 -2.30
C PHE A 391 32.67 14.04 -3.19
N GLU A 392 33.96 14.10 -3.51
CA GLU A 392 34.45 14.90 -4.65
C GLU A 392 34.34 14.07 -5.94
N ASP A 393 33.76 14.66 -6.99
CA ASP A 393 33.70 14.06 -8.32
C ASP A 393 35.12 13.99 -8.90
N ALA A 394 35.63 12.79 -9.23
CA ALA A 394 36.80 12.66 -10.11
C ALA A 394 36.42 12.08 -11.47
N VAL A 395 36.99 12.70 -12.49
CA VAL A 395 37.09 12.21 -13.86
C VAL A 395 38.28 11.25 -13.89
N ASP A 396 38.03 10.05 -14.39
CA ASP A 396 38.95 8.92 -14.50
C ASP A 396 39.50 8.33 -13.19
N ALA A 397 39.68 7.02 -13.24
CA ALA A 397 39.83 6.14 -12.09
C ALA A 397 41.07 6.45 -11.23
N LEU A 398 40.85 7.07 -10.07
CA LEU A 398 41.54 6.84 -8.80
C LEU A 398 40.93 7.79 -7.77
N LEU A 399 40.36 7.25 -6.71
CA LEU A 399 39.75 8.07 -5.66
C LEU A 399 40.31 7.57 -4.31
N TYR A 400 40.93 8.49 -3.55
CA TYR A 400 41.55 8.27 -2.23
C TYR A 400 40.57 8.69 -1.12
N VAL A 401 40.60 8.05 0.06
CA VAL A 401 39.93 8.52 1.28
C VAL A 401 41.02 8.84 2.26
N THR A 402 41.23 10.12 2.53
CA THR A 402 42.04 10.57 3.64
C THR A 402 41.12 11.29 4.61
N VAL A 403 40.99 10.77 5.84
CA VAL A 403 40.38 11.51 6.94
C VAL A 403 41.54 12.21 7.65
N ALA A 404 41.92 13.40 7.17
CA ALA A 404 43.01 14.17 7.77
C ALA A 404 42.63 15.66 7.90
N GLY A 405 43.01 16.26 9.04
CA GLY A 405 43.07 17.70 9.17
C GLY A 405 44.22 18.28 8.32
N ASN A 406 43.95 19.40 7.66
CA ASN A 406 44.90 20.31 7.02
C ASN A 406 46.12 19.68 6.29
N ALA A 407 45.96 19.20 5.04
CA ALA A 407 47.09 19.13 4.10
C ALA A 407 46.66 19.10 2.62
N LYS A 408 47.50 19.67 1.75
CA LYS A 408 47.33 19.92 0.30
C LYS A 408 47.45 18.64 -0.54
N SER A 409 46.71 18.60 -1.66
CA SER A 409 46.57 17.47 -2.59
C SER A 409 47.71 17.30 -3.61
N TYR A 410 48.00 16.05 -3.97
CA TYR A 410 48.81 15.60 -5.12
C TYR A 410 47.99 14.61 -5.99
N ILE A 411 48.18 14.62 -7.31
CA ILE A 411 47.44 13.79 -8.30
C ILE A 411 48.42 12.93 -9.12
N GLY A 412 48.11 11.64 -9.30
CA GLY A 412 48.76 10.74 -10.26
C GLY A 412 47.76 9.71 -10.84
N GLU A 413 47.92 9.36 -12.14
CA GLU A 413 47.00 8.52 -12.95
C GLU A 413 47.30 7.00 -12.89
N VAL A 414 46.27 6.13 -12.76
CA VAL A 414 46.27 4.69 -13.12
C VAL A 414 44.85 4.09 -13.37
N GLY A 415 44.58 3.63 -14.60
CA GLY A 415 43.92 2.34 -14.93
C GLY A 415 42.39 2.12 -14.73
N THR A 416 41.74 1.56 -15.77
CA THR A 416 40.30 1.28 -15.93
C THR A 416 39.68 0.23 -14.98
N ASN A 417 39.47 0.59 -13.71
CA ASN A 417 38.62 -0.15 -12.78
C ASN A 417 37.70 0.85 -12.04
N HIS A 418 36.43 0.49 -11.83
CA HIS A 418 35.47 1.39 -11.19
C HIS A 418 35.67 1.34 -9.67
N TYR A 419 36.17 2.43 -9.08
CA TYR A 419 36.37 2.59 -7.64
C TYR A 419 35.51 3.73 -7.13
N VAL A 420 34.98 3.61 -5.91
CA VAL A 420 34.30 4.70 -5.20
C VAL A 420 35.07 4.99 -3.93
N SER A 421 35.38 6.27 -3.72
CA SER A 421 36.08 6.77 -2.53
C SER A 421 35.33 7.99 -1.98
N ILE A 422 35.58 8.32 -0.73
CA ILE A 422 34.79 9.25 0.10
C ILE A 422 35.73 10.12 0.97
N CYS A 423 35.79 11.45 0.80
CA CYS A 423 36.71 12.36 1.51
C CYS A 423 36.00 13.36 2.43
N GLY A 424 36.30 13.39 3.74
CA GLY A 424 35.61 14.30 4.67
C GLY A 424 36.25 15.66 4.83
N HIS A 425 35.69 16.69 4.16
CA HIS A 425 35.72 18.06 4.68
C HIS A 425 34.61 18.98 4.12
N PRO A 426 34.05 19.90 4.92
CA PRO A 426 33.09 20.89 4.48
C PRO A 426 33.82 22.17 4.03
N GLY A 427 33.91 22.38 2.72
CA GLY A 427 34.33 23.67 2.19
C GLY A 427 35.20 23.59 0.97
N LEU A 428 34.62 23.27 -0.19
CA LEU A 428 35.08 23.74 -1.49
C LEU A 428 33.91 23.59 -2.48
N ALA A 429 33.49 24.71 -3.06
CA ALA A 429 32.46 24.74 -4.07
C ALA A 429 33.05 24.30 -5.41
N THR A 430 32.44 23.32 -6.09
CA THR A 430 32.80 22.99 -7.47
C THR A 430 31.55 22.80 -8.36
N ARG A 431 31.64 23.42 -9.53
CA ARG A 431 30.66 23.40 -10.63
C ARG A 431 30.80 22.13 -11.46
N GLN A 432 29.65 21.56 -11.84
CA GLN A 432 29.32 20.71 -13.00
C GLN A 432 30.36 19.72 -13.55
N VAL A 433 30.11 18.39 -13.43
CA VAL A 433 30.25 17.36 -14.50
C VAL A 433 29.24 16.21 -14.27
N LYS A 434 28.72 15.57 -15.34
CA LYS A 434 27.46 14.78 -15.37
C LYS A 434 27.60 13.28 -15.73
N HIS A 435 28.76 12.63 -15.55
CA HIS A 435 29.05 11.38 -16.29
C HIS A 435 29.05 10.01 -15.56
N LEU A 436 28.89 9.91 -14.24
CA LEU A 436 28.91 8.59 -13.56
C LEU A 436 27.62 7.74 -13.74
N SER A 437 26.51 8.34 -14.17
CA SER A 437 25.21 7.65 -14.23
C SER A 437 25.05 6.72 -15.43
N TYR A 438 25.87 6.88 -16.47
CA TYR A 438 25.66 6.24 -17.77
C TYR A 438 26.25 4.82 -17.84
N ASP A 439 27.38 4.56 -17.18
CA ASP A 439 28.09 3.28 -17.31
C ASP A 439 27.52 2.16 -16.42
N ILE A 440 26.91 2.50 -15.27
CA ILE A 440 26.23 1.52 -14.42
C ILE A 440 24.90 1.06 -15.04
N GLN A 441 24.26 1.90 -15.87
CA GLN A 441 22.99 1.57 -16.55
C GLN A 441 23.12 0.47 -17.61
N ARG A 442 24.32 0.25 -18.17
CA ARG A 442 24.54 -0.76 -19.23
C ARG A 442 24.66 -2.20 -18.72
N LEU A 443 24.87 -2.43 -17.42
CA LEU A 443 25.14 -3.77 -16.87
C LEU A 443 23.90 -4.54 -16.36
N THR A 444 22.70 -3.97 -16.41
CA THR A 444 21.49 -4.61 -15.83
C THR A 444 20.30 -4.60 -16.78
N VAL A 445 20.32 -5.54 -17.73
CA VAL A 445 19.18 -5.91 -18.58
C VAL A 445 18.69 -7.30 -18.14
N SER A 446 17.79 -7.30 -17.16
CA SER A 446 16.69 -8.26 -16.92
C SER A 446 16.43 -8.46 -15.43
N LEU A 447 15.15 -8.58 -15.08
CA LEU A 447 14.60 -8.95 -13.77
C LEU A 447 14.56 -7.87 -12.67
N GLY A 448 13.62 -6.91 -12.78
CA GLY A 448 12.87 -6.32 -11.65
C GLY A 448 13.61 -5.80 -10.41
N SER A 449 14.93 -5.60 -10.44
CA SER A 449 15.73 -5.08 -9.34
C SER A 449 15.50 -3.58 -9.18
N VAL A 450 15.54 -3.09 -7.93
CA VAL A 450 15.54 -1.66 -7.65
C VAL A 450 16.79 -1.10 -8.32
N ARG A 451 16.64 -0.26 -9.35
CA ARG A 451 17.77 0.42 -9.99
C ARG A 451 18.25 1.51 -9.05
N LEU A 452 19.25 1.24 -8.22
CA LEU A 452 19.88 2.30 -7.44
C LEU A 452 20.49 3.33 -8.39
N SER A 453 19.99 4.55 -8.30
CA SER A 453 20.52 5.69 -9.03
C SER A 453 21.77 6.22 -8.32
N GLY A 454 22.64 6.92 -9.05
CA GLY A 454 23.91 7.43 -8.52
C GLY A 454 23.85 8.10 -7.13
N PRO A 455 22.85 8.94 -6.81
CA PRO A 455 22.71 9.53 -5.47
C PRO A 455 22.39 8.53 -4.35
N ASP A 456 21.53 7.53 -4.60
CA ASP A 456 21.18 6.52 -3.61
C ASP A 456 22.34 5.53 -3.39
N LEU A 457 22.97 5.07 -4.48
CA LEU A 457 24.12 4.17 -4.39
C LEU A 457 25.30 4.83 -3.65
N ARG A 458 25.62 6.10 -3.97
CA ARG A 458 26.67 6.85 -3.26
C ARG A 458 26.37 6.96 -1.78
N PHE A 459 25.13 7.26 -1.41
CA PHE A 459 24.74 7.39 -0.02
C PHE A 459 24.82 6.05 0.73
N ILE A 460 24.39 4.95 0.11
CA ILE A 460 24.52 3.61 0.70
C ILE A 460 26.00 3.25 0.89
N LEU A 461 26.86 3.50 -0.11
CA LEU A 461 28.30 3.26 0.01
C LEU A 461 28.93 4.11 1.11
N HIS A 462 28.46 5.34 1.31
CA HIS A 462 28.85 6.17 2.44
C HIS A 462 28.48 5.54 3.78
N ASN A 463 27.22 5.12 3.95
CA ASN A 463 26.79 4.47 5.18
C ASN A 463 27.59 3.19 5.45
N ILE A 464 27.88 2.39 4.42
CA ILE A 464 28.73 1.19 4.54
C ILE A 464 30.12 1.54 5.08
N VAL A 465 30.75 2.60 4.59
CA VAL A 465 32.08 3.04 5.06
C VAL A 465 32.02 3.55 6.49
N VAL A 466 31.05 4.41 6.79
CA VAL A 466 30.87 4.97 8.14
C VAL A 466 30.65 3.83 9.15
N ASP A 467 29.76 2.89 8.84
CA ASP A 467 29.46 1.76 9.72
C ASP A 467 30.65 0.81 9.86
N PHE A 468 31.42 0.61 8.78
CA PHE A 468 32.65 -0.18 8.81
C PHE A 468 33.74 0.46 9.68
N VAL A 469 33.97 1.77 9.53
CA VAL A 469 34.95 2.52 10.34
C VAL A 469 34.50 2.59 11.80
N GLY A 470 33.19 2.65 12.05
CA GLY A 470 32.61 2.64 13.39
C GLY A 470 32.63 1.28 14.09
N GLN A 471 33.07 0.19 13.43
CA GLN A 471 33.20 -1.12 14.08
C GLN A 471 34.32 -1.13 15.12
N GLU A 472 34.17 -1.98 16.14
CA GLU A 472 35.20 -2.14 17.16
C GLU A 472 36.51 -2.63 16.52
N ARG A 473 37.62 -1.92 16.79
CA ARG A 473 38.93 -2.24 16.21
C ARG A 473 39.35 -3.68 16.44
N SER A 474 39.06 -4.23 17.63
CA SER A 474 39.33 -5.62 18.01
C SER A 474 38.61 -6.63 17.09
N GLN A 475 37.35 -6.35 16.74
CA GLN A 475 36.54 -7.16 15.83
C GLN A 475 37.08 -7.08 14.40
N MET A 476 37.49 -5.89 13.96
CA MET A 476 38.08 -5.68 12.64
C MET A 476 39.46 -6.33 12.49
N GLU A 477 40.29 -6.28 13.54
CA GLU A 477 41.58 -6.97 13.58
C GLU A 477 41.40 -8.50 13.59
N ALA A 478 40.44 -9.03 14.36
CA ALA A 478 40.09 -10.44 14.33
C ALA A 478 39.60 -10.87 12.93
N LEU A 479 38.68 -10.11 12.35
CA LEU A 479 38.20 -10.33 10.99
C LEU A 479 39.36 -10.31 9.98
N GLY A 480 40.28 -9.36 10.09
CA GLY A 480 41.44 -9.23 9.19
C GLY A 480 42.39 -10.43 9.29
N ARG A 481 42.71 -10.86 10.51
CA ARG A 481 43.56 -12.04 10.77
C ARG A 481 42.94 -13.34 10.23
N ASP A 482 41.66 -13.54 10.47
CA ASP A 482 41.01 -14.83 10.22
C ASP A 482 40.43 -14.94 8.80
N THR A 483 40.21 -13.81 8.10
CA THR A 483 39.83 -13.80 6.68
C THR A 483 40.99 -14.21 5.78
N PHE A 484 42.24 -13.90 6.19
CA PHE A 484 43.46 -14.14 5.42
C PHE A 484 44.41 -15.07 6.18
N LEU A 485 44.05 -16.35 6.29
CA LEU A 485 44.96 -17.36 6.86
C LEU A 485 46.09 -17.79 5.90
N GLY A 486 46.24 -17.11 4.77
CA GLY A 486 47.32 -17.36 3.81
C GLY A 486 48.01 -16.07 3.43
N TRP A 487 48.88 -15.55 4.29
CA TRP A 487 49.91 -14.62 3.81
C TRP A 487 50.99 -15.43 3.07
N TRP A 488 51.42 -14.84 1.95
CA TRP A 488 52.31 -15.32 0.89
C TRP A 488 53.47 -16.31 1.27
N PRO A 489 53.98 -17.14 0.32
CA PRO A 489 53.72 -17.12 -1.13
C PRO A 489 53.38 -18.49 -1.75
N PHE A 490 52.53 -19.35 -1.15
CA PHE A 490 52.24 -20.65 -1.79
C PHE A 490 50.81 -21.16 -1.85
N ASP A 491 49.80 -20.56 -1.19
CA ASP A 491 48.46 -21.14 -1.24
C ASP A 491 47.45 -20.33 -2.04
N ARG A 492 47.30 -20.66 -3.32
CA ARG A 492 46.24 -20.13 -4.19
C ARG A 492 44.86 -20.73 -3.87
N HIS A 493 44.74 -21.56 -2.83
CA HIS A 493 43.53 -22.33 -2.51
C HIS A 493 42.91 -22.00 -1.14
N THR A 494 43.43 -21.04 -0.36
CA THR A 494 42.81 -20.67 0.92
C THR A 494 41.47 -19.98 0.71
N VAL A 495 40.40 -20.73 1.00
CA VAL A 495 39.01 -20.27 1.07
C VAL A 495 38.90 -19.25 2.20
N ARG A 496 38.40 -18.05 1.90
CA ARG A 496 38.15 -17.01 2.91
C ARG A 496 37.16 -17.54 3.94
N ARG A 497 37.53 -17.51 5.22
CA ARG A 497 36.75 -18.12 6.31
C ARG A 497 35.71 -17.19 6.91
N LEU A 498 35.91 -15.88 6.87
CA LEU A 498 34.99 -14.93 7.49
C LEU A 498 34.35 -13.97 6.48
N LEU A 499 33.12 -13.55 6.79
CA LEU A 499 32.29 -12.60 6.06
C LEU A 499 31.76 -11.53 7.02
N LEU A 500 31.95 -10.26 6.70
CA LEU A 500 31.27 -9.16 7.40
C LEU A 500 29.87 -8.96 6.82
N VAL A 501 28.83 -9.15 7.61
CA VAL A 501 27.45 -8.86 7.20
C VAL A 501 27.02 -7.55 7.83
N LEU A 502 26.72 -6.55 6.98
CA LEU A 502 26.08 -5.29 7.37
C LEU A 502 24.59 -5.39 7.04
N ASP A 503 23.76 -5.49 8.08
CA ASP A 503 22.33 -5.70 7.96
C ASP A 503 21.56 -4.41 8.27
N TYR A 504 21.17 -3.69 7.21
CA TYR A 504 20.32 -2.49 7.27
C TYR A 504 18.82 -2.85 7.35
N GLN A 505 18.47 -4.15 7.32
CA GLN A 505 17.09 -4.61 7.46
C GLN A 505 16.76 -5.08 8.88
N ALA A 506 17.78 -5.41 9.69
CA ALA A 506 17.61 -5.85 11.07
C ALA A 506 16.88 -4.78 11.92
N GLN A 507 15.78 -5.19 12.57
CA GLN A 507 14.82 -4.29 13.21
C GLN A 507 15.20 -3.77 14.61
N ASN A 508 16.46 -3.85 15.04
CA ASN A 508 16.81 -3.41 16.40
C ASN A 508 17.40 -1.99 16.38
N GLU A 509 16.72 -1.10 17.10
CA GLU A 509 17.16 0.21 17.58
C GLU A 509 18.29 0.90 16.78
N SER A 510 17.87 1.74 15.83
CA SER A 510 18.62 2.88 15.27
C SER A 510 19.95 2.66 14.53
N LEU A 511 20.52 1.45 14.50
CA LEU A 511 21.85 1.21 13.93
C LEU A 511 21.89 -0.03 13.05
N THR A 512 22.70 0.04 12.00
CA THR A 512 23.11 -1.07 11.15
C THR A 512 23.67 -2.21 12.02
N LYS A 513 23.14 -3.43 11.86
CA LYS A 513 23.68 -4.58 12.59
C LYS A 513 24.86 -5.16 11.82
N ALA A 514 26.07 -4.93 12.32
CA ALA A 514 27.28 -5.59 11.82
C ALA A 514 27.49 -6.93 12.53
N THR A 515 27.68 -8.00 11.76
CA THR A 515 27.99 -9.33 12.28
C THR A 515 29.09 -9.99 11.48
N THR A 516 29.95 -10.75 12.15
CA THR A 516 30.99 -11.55 11.50
C THR A 516 30.50 -12.99 11.41
N LEU A 517 30.45 -13.53 10.20
CA LEU A 517 30.00 -14.89 9.94
C LEU A 517 31.19 -15.76 9.49
N SER A 518 31.33 -16.94 10.10
CA SER A 518 32.31 -17.94 9.69
C SER A 518 31.70 -18.92 8.68
N PHE A 519 32.37 -19.14 7.57
CA PHE A 519 32.05 -20.21 6.60
C PHE A 519 32.39 -21.60 7.13
N ASP A 520 33.14 -21.70 8.24
CA ASP A 520 33.37 -22.96 8.92
C ASP A 520 32.25 -23.28 9.93
N ASP A 521 31.33 -22.34 10.19
CA ASP A 521 30.13 -22.57 10.98
C ASP A 521 28.93 -22.91 10.07
N PRO A 522 28.58 -24.20 9.90
CA PRO A 522 27.47 -24.62 9.05
C PRO A 522 26.12 -24.12 9.57
N THR A 523 25.99 -23.82 10.86
CA THR A 523 24.76 -23.28 11.45
C THR A 523 24.58 -21.82 11.05
N ALA A 524 25.64 -21.02 11.15
CA ALA A 524 25.63 -19.63 10.70
C ALA A 524 25.36 -19.52 9.20
N ILE A 525 26.01 -20.36 8.38
CA ILE A 525 25.73 -20.43 6.93
C ILE A 525 24.28 -20.81 6.68
N ARG A 526 23.76 -21.89 7.28
CA ARG A 526 22.36 -22.31 7.09
C ARG A 526 21.38 -21.24 7.52
N ASN A 527 21.64 -20.54 8.62
CA ASN A 527 20.80 -19.44 9.08
C ASN A 527 20.81 -18.28 8.07
N LEU A 528 21.97 -17.96 7.51
CA LEU A 528 22.09 -16.92 6.50
C LEU A 528 21.49 -17.35 5.14
N GLU A 529 21.63 -18.61 4.73
CA GLU A 529 21.01 -19.19 3.54
C GLU A 529 19.49 -19.28 3.66
N ASN A 530 18.96 -19.66 4.83
CA ASN A 530 17.52 -19.64 5.09
C ASN A 530 16.95 -18.22 4.98
N ARG A 531 17.73 -17.21 5.37
CA ARG A 531 17.35 -15.80 5.23
C ARG A 531 17.55 -15.28 3.81
N LEU A 532 18.59 -15.74 3.12
CA LEU A 532 19.00 -15.30 1.78
C LEU A 532 19.32 -16.53 0.90
N PRO A 533 18.31 -17.23 0.35
CA PRO A 533 18.50 -18.49 -0.37
C PRO A 533 19.40 -18.38 -1.60
N GLN A 534 19.51 -17.16 -2.13
CA GLN A 534 20.33 -16.82 -3.30
C GLN A 534 21.79 -16.47 -2.96
N LEU A 535 22.16 -16.45 -1.68
CA LEU A 535 23.48 -16.04 -1.21
C LEU A 535 24.58 -16.97 -1.70
N GLY A 536 24.40 -18.29 -1.65
CA GLY A 536 25.44 -19.25 -2.04
C GLY A 536 25.93 -19.02 -3.48
N HIS A 537 25.00 -18.78 -4.41
CA HIS A 537 25.33 -18.44 -5.80
C HIS A 537 25.93 -17.04 -5.94
N VAL A 538 25.34 -16.03 -5.29
CA VAL A 538 25.82 -14.62 -5.35
C VAL A 538 27.24 -14.52 -4.81
N TRP A 539 27.50 -15.06 -3.64
CA TRP A 539 28.79 -15.08 -2.98
C TRP A 539 29.84 -15.82 -3.82
N GLN A 540 29.58 -17.08 -4.20
CA GLN A 540 30.52 -17.84 -5.02
C GLN A 540 30.81 -17.16 -6.36
N SER A 541 29.81 -16.55 -7.00
CA SER A 541 29.99 -15.83 -8.28
C SER A 541 30.82 -14.56 -8.13
N ALA A 542 30.62 -13.78 -7.05
CA ALA A 542 31.37 -12.54 -6.80
C ALA A 542 32.87 -12.83 -6.60
N TRP A 543 33.21 -13.91 -5.89
CA TRP A 543 34.58 -14.23 -5.49
C TRP A 543 35.32 -15.18 -6.43
N ARG A 544 34.64 -15.91 -7.32
CA ARG A 544 35.28 -16.72 -8.39
C ARG A 544 35.86 -15.89 -9.54
N THR A 545 35.54 -14.61 -9.63
CA THR A 545 36.00 -13.77 -10.76
C THR A 545 37.49 -13.42 -10.64
N LYS A 546 38.24 -13.52 -11.75
CA LYS A 546 39.62 -13.00 -11.92
C LYS A 546 39.80 -11.51 -11.54
N LYS A 547 38.72 -10.80 -11.21
CA LYS A 547 38.73 -9.39 -10.80
C LYS A 547 39.30 -9.17 -9.40
N VAL A 548 39.19 -10.14 -8.49
CA VAL A 548 39.71 -10.04 -7.11
C VAL A 548 41.25 -10.13 -7.08
N SER A 549 41.86 -10.84 -8.03
CA SER A 549 43.30 -11.05 -8.13
C SER A 549 44.07 -9.96 -8.90
N GLN A 550 43.41 -8.90 -9.37
CA GLN A 550 44.02 -7.76 -10.07
C GLN A 550 44.08 -6.50 -9.19
N THR A 551 44.49 -6.64 -7.93
CA THR A 551 44.91 -5.47 -7.13
C THR A 551 46.25 -4.95 -7.68
N PRO A 552 46.39 -3.65 -7.99
CA PRO A 552 47.66 -3.10 -8.42
C PRO A 552 48.74 -3.38 -7.38
N ASN A 553 49.94 -3.77 -7.83
CA ASN A 553 51.11 -4.01 -6.99
C ASN A 553 51.46 -2.75 -6.20
N LEU A 554 50.91 -2.60 -5.00
CA LEU A 554 51.40 -1.66 -3.99
C LEU A 554 52.55 -2.37 -3.28
N GLN A 555 53.77 -1.88 -3.49
CA GLN A 555 55.00 -2.51 -3.02
C GLN A 555 55.18 -2.44 -1.49
N ASP A 556 54.38 -1.63 -0.79
CA ASP A 556 54.45 -1.49 0.66
C ASP A 556 53.07 -1.80 1.27
N MET A 557 52.99 -2.92 2.00
CA MET A 557 51.82 -3.48 2.71
C MET A 557 50.53 -3.67 1.88
N PRO A 558 50.20 -4.91 1.46
CA PRO A 558 48.97 -5.15 0.73
C PRO A 558 47.74 -4.82 1.60
N PRO A 559 46.71 -4.12 1.07
CA PRO A 559 45.50 -3.82 1.80
C PRO A 559 44.86 -5.07 2.40
N ILE A 560 44.39 -4.96 3.65
CA ILE A 560 43.53 -5.99 4.23
C ILE A 560 42.14 -5.83 3.62
N GLY A 561 41.73 -6.82 2.82
CA GLY A 561 40.46 -6.81 2.10
C GLY A 561 39.35 -7.59 2.80
N PHE A 562 38.42 -6.89 3.42
CA PHE A 562 37.27 -7.43 4.12
C PHE A 562 36.13 -7.72 3.14
N PRO A 563 35.75 -8.99 2.95
CA PRO A 563 34.62 -9.32 2.13
C PRO A 563 33.33 -9.05 2.91
N THR A 564 32.47 -8.20 2.34
CA THR A 564 31.30 -7.66 3.04
C THR A 564 30.03 -7.96 2.25
N LEU A 565 29.04 -8.54 2.93
CA LEU A 565 27.68 -8.69 2.45
C LEU A 565 26.83 -7.60 3.09
N VAL A 566 26.21 -6.78 2.25
CA VAL A 566 25.31 -5.73 2.69
C VAL A 566 23.88 -6.15 2.37
N ILE A 567 23.02 -6.14 3.38
CA ILE A 567 21.60 -6.48 3.28
C ILE A 567 20.82 -5.18 3.41
N LEU A 568 20.16 -4.78 2.33
CA LEU A 568 19.39 -3.55 2.23
C LEU A 568 17.89 -3.85 2.22
N PRO A 569 17.06 -2.96 2.78
CA PRO A 569 15.60 -3.14 2.73
C PRO A 569 15.10 -2.95 1.30
N ARG A 570 14.43 -3.97 0.75
CA ARG A 570 13.73 -3.92 -0.55
C ARG A 570 12.21 -4.00 -0.38
N GLY A 571 11.79 -4.96 0.45
CA GLY A 571 10.46 -5.14 0.99
C GLY A 571 10.51 -5.28 2.51
N MET A 572 9.38 -5.61 3.13
CA MET A 572 9.37 -5.92 4.57
C MET A 572 9.98 -7.28 4.89
N THR A 573 9.76 -8.26 4.01
CA THR A 573 10.27 -9.64 4.13
C THR A 573 11.31 -9.99 3.06
N ASP A 574 11.47 -9.15 2.04
CA ASP A 574 12.44 -9.33 0.96
C ASP A 574 13.61 -8.35 1.12
N SER A 575 14.82 -8.87 0.95
CA SER A 575 16.07 -8.12 1.07
C SER A 575 16.66 -7.88 -0.31
N GLN A 576 17.29 -6.73 -0.47
CA GLN A 576 18.27 -6.54 -1.53
C GLN A 576 19.66 -6.84 -0.99
N THR A 577 20.49 -7.54 -1.76
CA THR A 577 21.85 -7.89 -1.33
C THR A 577 22.88 -7.24 -2.22
N MET A 578 23.91 -6.69 -1.60
CA MET A 578 25.08 -6.12 -2.27
C MET A 578 26.33 -6.77 -1.70
N THR A 579 27.24 -7.22 -2.58
CA THR A 579 28.54 -7.75 -2.16
C THR A 579 29.61 -6.72 -2.46
N VAL A 580 30.36 -6.37 -1.43
CA VAL A 580 31.35 -5.30 -1.42
C VAL A 580 32.66 -5.86 -0.86
N LEU A 581 33.79 -5.39 -1.38
CA LEU A 581 35.10 -5.61 -0.79
C LEU A 581 35.57 -4.29 -0.19
N LEU A 582 35.75 -4.26 1.11
CA LEU A 582 36.27 -3.11 1.84
C LEU A 582 37.76 -3.33 2.07
N ASN A 583 38.63 -2.47 1.56
CA ASN A 583 40.07 -2.56 1.75
C ASN A 583 40.47 -1.48 2.76
N SER A 584 41.00 -1.89 3.91
CA SER A 584 41.59 -0.93 4.85
C SER A 584 43.07 -0.74 4.53
N HIS A 585 43.49 0.52 4.50
CA HIS A 585 44.88 0.93 4.42
C HIS A 585 45.21 1.76 5.66
N GLN A 586 46.33 1.45 6.30
CA GLN A 586 46.89 2.29 7.35
C GLN A 586 47.96 3.16 6.69
N GLU A 587 47.78 4.47 6.68
CA GLU A 587 48.82 5.39 6.20
C GLU A 587 49.74 5.76 7.38
N ASP A 588 51.05 5.75 7.16
CA ASP A 588 52.08 6.00 8.18
C ASP A 588 52.09 7.44 8.72
N VAL A 589 51.29 8.33 8.12
CA VAL A 589 51.17 9.72 8.56
C VAL A 589 49.97 9.82 9.50
N GLU A 590 50.26 9.91 10.80
CA GLU A 590 49.32 10.21 11.90
C GLU A 590 48.29 9.12 12.29
N GLY A 591 48.44 7.88 11.82
CA GLY A 591 47.59 6.77 12.25
C GLY A 591 46.18 6.79 11.64
N VAL A 592 46.03 7.47 10.50
CA VAL A 592 44.77 7.58 9.75
C VAL A 592 44.46 6.27 9.03
N GLN A 593 43.24 5.79 9.20
CA GLN A 593 42.73 4.58 8.55
C GLN A 593 41.90 4.97 7.31
N GLY A 594 42.43 4.70 6.12
CA GLY A 594 41.70 4.83 4.86
C GLY A 594 40.91 3.56 4.56
N VAL A 595 39.70 3.71 3.98
CA VAL A 595 38.87 2.58 3.55
C VAL A 595 38.50 2.76 2.08
N ARG A 596 38.86 1.78 1.24
CA ARG A 596 38.47 1.72 -0.16
C ARG A 596 37.34 0.73 -0.35
N VAL A 597 36.32 1.12 -1.11
CA VAL A 597 35.14 0.30 -1.36
C VAL A 597 35.12 -0.19 -2.79
N ARG A 598 35.03 -1.51 -2.99
CA ARG A 598 34.88 -2.11 -4.31
C ARG A 598 33.59 -2.90 -4.39
N LEU A 599 32.67 -2.47 -5.25
CA LEU A 599 31.44 -3.20 -5.54
C LEU A 599 31.76 -4.44 -6.39
N LEU A 600 31.40 -5.62 -5.91
CA LEU A 600 31.66 -6.89 -6.60
C LEU A 600 30.41 -7.46 -7.27
N HIS A 601 29.27 -7.36 -6.59
CA HIS A 601 27.99 -7.84 -7.09
C HIS A 601 26.84 -7.04 -6.48
N TYR A 602 25.78 -6.86 -7.26
CA TYR A 602 24.56 -6.18 -6.84
C TYR A 602 23.35 -6.87 -7.48
N LYS A 603 22.38 -7.30 -6.67
CA LYS A 603 21.20 -8.05 -7.13
C LYS A 603 19.91 -7.49 -6.58
#